data_AF-A0A940FMF7-F1
#
_entry.id   AF-A0A940FMF7-F1
#
_cell.length_a   1.000
_cell.length_b   1.000
_cell.length_c   1.000
_cell.angle_alpha   90.00
_cell.angle_beta   90.00
_cell.angle_gamma   90.00
#
_symmetry.space_group_name_H-M   'P 1'
#
loop_
_entity.id
_entity.type
_entity.pdbx_description
1 polymer ?
#
loop_
_entity_poly.entity_id
_entity_poly.type
_entity_poly.pdbx_seq_one_letter_code
_entity_poly.pdbx_strand_id
1 'polypeptide(L)'
;YAASPMMNQEATGSNTYDQELCKQAADAFTRLLKSSSEPGGTNDSRFKLLSWDNWSENVFTISNNGKHPGGTEVLFGPPTYDAGASRWSLVNMFIPPPLGGEAGISSPAANYVNYFGMANGLPLDAAGSGYDITDPWSNRDPRFYKSIVYDGVRMIRGTGNADYRFANLYNGGNLRLENTASRSGYLLRKFTTEGCNSTDNEWNNINIILPYLRLADVYLMYAEAVLHGYGTPQSSHDGYITALDAVNRIRARAGVPPVDARYTGSKDAFMGELMRERAVELAFEGLRWHDLRRWNVAGEKKYKEKTVIDFDRGPGGKPVNLTERVVVTRVFEAKHKWLPLPNNQTNLYPAFGQNPGW
;
A
#
# COMPACT_ATOMS: atom_id res chain seq x y z
N TYR A 1 -0.89 14.06 10.78
CA TYR A 1 -0.38 14.96 9.74
C TYR A 1 0.26 16.23 10.33
N ALA A 2 -0.44 16.98 11.19
CA ALA A 2 0.10 18.22 11.80
C ALA A 2 1.43 18.02 12.55
N ALA A 3 1.59 16.92 13.28
CA ALA A 3 2.83 16.61 14.00
C ALA A 3 4.03 16.22 13.11
N SER A 4 3.84 16.08 11.80
CA SER A 4 4.85 15.48 10.91
C SER A 4 6.06 16.41 10.65
N PRO A 5 7.24 15.85 10.31
CA PRO A 5 8.45 16.63 10.03
C PRO A 5 8.25 17.74 8.99
N MET A 6 7.49 17.46 7.93
CA MET A 6 7.19 18.48 6.93
C MET A 6 6.40 19.64 7.53
N MET A 7 5.31 19.35 8.26
CA MET A 7 4.45 20.41 8.80
C MET A 7 5.16 21.20 9.90
N ASN A 8 5.94 20.53 10.74
CA ASN A 8 6.73 21.19 11.77
C ASN A 8 7.83 22.08 11.13
N GLN A 9 8.45 21.63 10.04
CA GLN A 9 9.43 22.44 9.32
C GLN A 9 8.80 23.72 8.76
N GLU A 10 7.60 23.64 8.18
CA GLU A 10 6.90 24.82 7.66
C GLU A 10 6.46 25.77 8.80
N ALA A 11 6.10 25.24 9.97
CA ALA A 11 5.62 26.05 11.09
C ALA A 11 6.74 26.65 11.97
N THR A 12 7.83 25.92 12.18
CA THR A 12 8.87 26.25 13.18
C THR A 12 10.30 26.24 12.62
N GLY A 13 10.49 25.76 11.38
CA GLY A 13 11.80 25.51 10.80
C GLY A 13 12.42 24.16 11.19
N SER A 14 11.84 23.41 12.14
CA SER A 14 12.37 22.12 12.59
C SER A 14 11.89 20.95 11.74
N ASN A 15 12.82 20.24 11.08
CA ASN A 15 12.52 19.00 10.35
C ASN A 15 12.47 17.77 11.27
N THR A 16 11.69 17.86 12.33
CA THR A 16 11.45 16.78 13.30
C THR A 16 9.96 16.69 13.58
N TYR A 17 9.52 15.61 14.21
CA TYR A 17 8.15 15.56 14.70
C TYR A 17 7.92 16.59 15.80
N ASP A 18 6.74 17.20 15.79
CA ASP A 18 6.23 17.94 16.95
C ASP A 18 5.76 16.94 18.00
N GLN A 19 6.47 16.89 19.12
CA GLN A 19 6.23 15.89 20.16
C GLN A 19 4.85 16.05 20.81
N GLU A 20 4.36 17.28 21.01
CA GLU A 20 3.11 17.53 21.71
C GLU A 20 1.91 17.18 20.83
N LEU A 21 1.97 17.54 19.55
CA LEU A 21 0.96 17.11 18.58
C LEU A 21 0.97 15.59 18.38
N CYS A 22 2.13 14.93 18.51
CA CYS A 22 2.20 13.47 18.54
C CYS A 22 1.47 12.87 19.75
N LYS A 23 1.59 13.46 20.95
CA LYS A 23 0.85 13.01 22.14
C LYS A 23 -0.66 13.20 21.97
N GLN A 24 -1.10 14.33 21.42
CA GLN A 24 -2.51 14.57 21.11
C GLN A 24 -3.06 13.57 20.09
N ALA A 25 -2.27 13.23 19.06
CA ALA A 25 -2.64 12.20 18.09
C ALA A 25 -2.72 10.82 18.75
N ALA A 26 -1.76 10.47 19.60
CA ALA A 26 -1.77 9.21 20.35
C ALA A 26 -3.02 9.10 21.24
N ASP A 27 -3.44 10.17 21.89
CA ASP A 27 -4.70 10.22 22.66
C ASP A 27 -5.93 9.93 21.79
N ALA A 28 -6.07 10.64 20.68
CA ALA A 28 -7.21 10.45 19.77
C ALA A 28 -7.27 9.01 19.24
N PHE A 29 -6.13 8.44 18.85
CA PHE A 29 -6.07 7.06 18.39
C PHE A 29 -6.31 6.04 19.51
N THR A 30 -5.79 6.26 20.73
CA THR A 30 -6.10 5.38 21.88
C THR A 30 -7.61 5.36 22.15
N ARG A 31 -8.27 6.52 22.17
CA ARG A 31 -9.74 6.58 22.38
C ARG A 31 -10.49 5.81 21.31
N LEU A 32 -10.09 5.94 20.05
CA LEU A 32 -10.68 5.19 18.95
C LEU A 32 -10.44 3.68 19.09
N LEU A 33 -9.21 3.24 19.35
CA LEU A 33 -8.87 1.83 19.46
C LEU A 33 -9.53 1.16 20.69
N LYS A 34 -9.61 1.85 21.84
CA LYS A 34 -10.36 1.38 23.01
C LYS A 34 -11.87 1.31 22.78
N SER A 35 -12.39 2.04 21.80
CA SER A 35 -13.80 1.94 21.37
C SER A 35 -14.06 0.85 20.33
N SER A 36 -13.04 0.09 19.92
CA SER A 36 -13.17 -1.04 18.99
C SER A 36 -13.32 -2.37 19.74
N SER A 37 -13.77 -3.42 19.05
CA SER A 37 -13.87 -4.80 19.59
C SER A 37 -12.54 -5.55 19.51
N GLU A 38 -11.43 -4.85 19.34
CA GLU A 38 -10.09 -5.42 19.46
C GLU A 38 -9.73 -5.64 20.95
N PRO A 39 -8.77 -6.54 21.26
CA PRO A 39 -8.29 -6.72 22.62
C PRO A 39 -7.92 -5.39 23.29
N GLY A 40 -8.45 -5.17 24.49
CA GLY A 40 -8.30 -3.93 25.24
C GLY A 40 -9.31 -2.83 24.90
N GLY A 41 -10.29 -3.09 24.03
CA GLY A 41 -11.43 -2.23 23.76
C GLY A 41 -12.77 -2.74 24.30
N THR A 42 -13.88 -2.12 23.90
CA THR A 42 -15.24 -2.51 24.32
C THR A 42 -15.81 -3.61 23.43
N ASN A 43 -16.36 -4.66 24.03
CA ASN A 43 -16.92 -5.82 23.30
C ASN A 43 -18.18 -5.52 22.46
N ASP A 44 -18.74 -4.30 22.56
CA ASP A 44 -19.98 -3.90 21.89
C ASP A 44 -19.76 -3.08 20.60
N SER A 45 -18.51 -2.92 20.15
CA SER A 45 -18.22 -2.14 18.95
C SER A 45 -18.38 -2.95 17.67
N ARG A 46 -18.92 -2.32 16.63
CA ARG A 46 -18.91 -2.91 15.28
C ARG A 46 -17.52 -2.92 14.65
N PHE A 47 -16.56 -2.15 15.18
CA PHE A 47 -15.25 -2.01 14.56
C PHE A 47 -14.25 -3.05 15.06
N LYS A 48 -13.63 -3.80 14.14
CA LYS A 48 -12.57 -4.79 14.41
C LYS A 48 -11.82 -5.10 13.11
N LEU A 49 -10.55 -5.48 13.21
CA LEU A 49 -9.76 -5.93 12.08
C LEU A 49 -10.47 -7.11 11.39
N LEU A 50 -10.49 -7.10 10.07
CA LEU A 50 -10.93 -8.26 9.32
C LEU A 50 -9.88 -9.36 9.43
N SER A 51 -10.34 -10.62 9.48
CA SER A 51 -9.46 -11.77 9.37
C SER A 51 -8.72 -11.77 8.02
N TRP A 52 -7.60 -12.48 7.96
CA TRP A 52 -6.83 -12.60 6.72
C TRP A 52 -7.65 -13.16 5.55
N ASP A 53 -8.54 -14.11 5.82
CA ASP A 53 -9.36 -14.73 4.78
C ASP A 53 -10.35 -13.75 4.15
N ASN A 54 -10.82 -12.77 4.93
CA ASN A 54 -11.81 -11.77 4.52
C ASN A 54 -11.20 -10.39 4.28
N TRP A 55 -9.87 -10.27 4.22
CA TRP A 55 -9.16 -8.99 4.06
C TRP A 55 -9.69 -8.15 2.89
N SER A 56 -10.13 -8.81 1.81
CA SER A 56 -10.57 -8.14 0.59
C SER A 56 -11.83 -7.34 0.85
N GLU A 57 -12.68 -7.72 1.82
CA GLU A 57 -13.91 -6.95 2.13
C GLU A 57 -13.63 -5.53 2.65
N ASN A 58 -12.37 -5.18 2.91
CA ASN A 58 -11.93 -3.81 3.11
C ASN A 58 -12.02 -2.95 1.84
N VAL A 59 -11.81 -3.56 0.67
CA VAL A 59 -11.61 -2.86 -0.62
C VAL A 59 -12.52 -3.38 -1.74
N PHE A 60 -12.83 -4.67 -1.77
CA PHE A 60 -13.73 -5.26 -2.73
C PHE A 60 -14.47 -6.50 -2.22
N THR A 61 -15.63 -6.76 -2.82
CA THR A 61 -16.47 -7.96 -2.61
C THR A 61 -16.84 -8.55 -3.96
N ILE A 62 -17.08 -9.86 -3.99
CA ILE A 62 -17.70 -10.53 -5.15
C ILE A 62 -19.09 -10.99 -4.72
N SER A 63 -20.11 -10.50 -5.41
CA SER A 63 -21.51 -10.70 -5.03
C SER A 63 -22.44 -10.48 -6.22
N ASN A 64 -23.36 -11.42 -6.43
CA ASN A 64 -24.45 -11.27 -7.40
C ASN A 64 -25.54 -10.29 -6.93
N ASN A 65 -25.50 -9.85 -5.66
CA ASN A 65 -26.50 -8.96 -5.06
C ASN A 65 -25.93 -7.55 -4.81
N GLY A 66 -24.76 -7.23 -5.38
CA GLY A 66 -24.14 -5.91 -5.20
C GLY A 66 -23.71 -5.60 -3.77
N LYS A 67 -23.35 -6.62 -2.96
CA LYS A 67 -22.81 -6.41 -1.60
C LYS A 67 -21.65 -5.43 -1.70
N HIS A 68 -21.70 -4.30 -1.00
CA HIS A 68 -20.58 -3.38 -0.92
C HIS A 68 -19.49 -3.91 0.05
N PRO A 69 -18.19 -3.69 -0.24
CA PRO A 69 -17.15 -3.77 0.78
C PRO A 69 -17.37 -2.68 1.84
N GLY A 70 -16.72 -2.81 2.99
CA GLY A 70 -17.02 -1.98 4.16
C GLY A 70 -17.30 -2.80 5.42
N GLY A 71 -16.55 -3.89 5.59
CA GLY A 71 -16.63 -4.75 6.77
C GLY A 71 -16.26 -4.02 8.06
N THR A 72 -16.05 -4.78 9.13
CA THR A 72 -15.83 -4.21 10.47
C THR A 72 -14.56 -3.37 10.62
N GLU A 73 -13.63 -3.44 9.67
CA GLU A 73 -12.38 -2.68 9.76
C GLU A 73 -12.51 -1.27 9.17
N VAL A 74 -13.51 -1.01 8.32
CA VAL A 74 -13.69 0.28 7.63
C VAL A 74 -14.44 1.25 8.54
N LEU A 75 -13.79 2.36 8.88
CA LEU A 75 -14.35 3.43 9.74
C LEU A 75 -15.03 4.51 8.91
N PHE A 76 -14.39 4.92 7.81
CA PHE A 76 -14.91 5.91 6.88
C PHE A 76 -14.65 5.46 5.45
N GLY A 77 -15.64 5.61 4.59
CA GLY A 77 -15.54 5.37 3.15
C GLY A 77 -16.36 6.40 2.37
N PRO A 78 -16.18 6.47 1.04
CA PRO A 78 -17.03 7.30 0.19
C PRO A 78 -18.49 6.82 0.28
N PRO A 79 -19.47 7.72 0.10
CA PRO A 79 -20.85 7.28 -0.11
C PRO A 79 -20.93 6.48 -1.41
N THR A 80 -21.65 5.36 -1.39
CA THR A 80 -21.87 4.54 -2.58
C THR A 80 -23.35 4.49 -2.91
N TYR A 81 -23.66 4.97 -4.11
CA TYR A 81 -25.04 5.11 -4.58
C TYR A 81 -25.44 4.01 -5.57
N ASP A 82 -24.46 3.29 -6.12
CA ASP A 82 -24.68 2.23 -7.09
C ASP A 82 -23.57 1.17 -6.99
N ALA A 83 -23.97 -0.08 -6.80
CA ALA A 83 -23.09 -1.24 -6.80
C ALA A 83 -22.44 -1.48 -8.18
N GLY A 84 -23.09 -1.09 -9.27
CA GLY A 84 -22.57 -1.22 -10.63
C GLY A 84 -21.46 -0.22 -10.98
N ALA A 85 -21.36 0.91 -10.27
CA ALA A 85 -20.47 2.01 -10.63
C ALA A 85 -18.97 1.63 -10.61
N SER A 86 -18.58 0.67 -9.77
CA SER A 86 -17.18 0.25 -9.66
C SER A 86 -16.68 -0.49 -10.92
N ARG A 87 -17.57 -1.17 -11.67
CA ARG A 87 -17.26 -1.84 -12.94
C ARG A 87 -16.68 -0.89 -13.98
N TRP A 88 -17.31 0.27 -14.12
CA TRP A 88 -16.99 1.27 -15.15
C TRP A 88 -15.93 2.28 -14.72
N SER A 89 -15.41 2.14 -13.50
CA SER A 89 -14.37 2.99 -12.94
C SER A 89 -13.15 2.16 -12.54
N LEU A 90 -13.10 1.70 -11.30
CA LEU A 90 -11.93 1.07 -10.69
C LEU A 90 -11.55 -0.26 -11.35
N VAL A 91 -12.53 -1.11 -11.68
CA VAL A 91 -12.27 -2.44 -12.26
C VAL A 91 -11.54 -2.30 -13.61
N ASN A 92 -12.03 -1.41 -14.48
CA ASN A 92 -11.41 -1.12 -15.79
C ASN A 92 -10.01 -0.51 -15.72
N MET A 93 -9.61 0.06 -14.57
CA MET A 93 -8.26 0.62 -14.36
C MET A 93 -7.23 -0.40 -13.86
N PHE A 94 -7.69 -1.51 -13.28
CA PHE A 94 -6.82 -2.50 -12.65
C PHE A 94 -6.65 -3.79 -13.46
N ILE A 95 -7.34 -3.90 -14.60
CA ILE A 95 -7.26 -5.03 -15.52
C ILE A 95 -6.53 -4.55 -16.78
N PRO A 96 -5.48 -5.25 -17.24
CA PRO A 96 -4.79 -4.89 -18.47
C PRO A 96 -5.68 -5.12 -19.69
N PRO A 97 -5.62 -4.27 -20.73
CA PRO A 97 -6.42 -4.40 -21.96
C PRO A 97 -6.52 -5.79 -22.60
N PRO A 98 -5.46 -6.63 -22.67
CA PRO A 98 -5.59 -7.99 -23.20
C PRO A 98 -6.57 -8.89 -22.43
N LEU A 99 -6.88 -8.57 -21.18
CA LEU A 99 -7.89 -9.25 -20.35
C LEU A 99 -9.26 -8.54 -20.39
N GLY A 100 -9.39 -7.47 -21.17
CA GLY A 100 -10.63 -6.71 -21.37
C GLY A 100 -10.80 -5.47 -20.48
N GLY A 101 -9.74 -4.97 -19.85
CA GLY A 101 -9.76 -3.64 -19.24
C GLY A 101 -9.64 -2.52 -20.28
N GLU A 102 -9.99 -1.28 -19.92
CA GLU A 102 -10.22 -0.23 -20.92
C GLU A 102 -9.34 1.02 -20.78
N ALA A 103 -8.78 1.30 -19.59
CA ALA A 103 -8.28 2.66 -19.32
C ALA A 103 -6.93 2.77 -18.59
N GLY A 104 -6.50 1.78 -17.80
CA GLY A 104 -5.37 1.93 -16.89
C GLY A 104 -4.34 0.80 -16.97
N ILE A 105 -3.07 1.14 -17.23
CA ILE A 105 -1.95 0.23 -17.00
C ILE A 105 -1.49 0.41 -15.56
N SER A 106 -1.95 -0.49 -14.68
CA SER A 106 -1.51 -0.54 -13.29
C SER A 106 -0.30 -1.47 -13.14
N SER A 107 0.91 -0.92 -13.34
CA SER A 107 2.19 -1.63 -13.20
C SER A 107 2.96 -1.13 -11.95
N PRO A 108 2.93 -1.85 -10.82
CA PRO A 108 3.76 -1.50 -9.66
C PRO A 108 5.25 -1.44 -10.03
N ALA A 109 5.95 -0.37 -9.65
CA ALA A 109 7.41 -0.31 -9.83
C ALA A 109 8.11 -1.41 -9.02
N ALA A 110 9.17 -2.01 -9.56
CA ALA A 110 9.85 -3.13 -8.91
C ALA A 110 10.38 -2.76 -7.51
N ASN A 111 10.97 -1.58 -7.36
CA ASN A 111 11.42 -1.08 -6.06
C ASN A 111 10.28 -0.83 -5.05
N TYR A 112 9.03 -0.67 -5.50
CA TYR A 112 7.89 -0.69 -4.59
C TYR A 112 7.55 -2.13 -4.18
N VAL A 113 7.58 -3.06 -5.12
CA VAL A 113 7.35 -4.50 -4.87
C VAL A 113 8.38 -5.05 -3.88
N ASN A 114 9.60 -4.50 -3.84
CA ASN A 114 10.63 -4.89 -2.88
C ASN A 114 10.28 -4.58 -1.41
N TYR A 115 9.30 -3.71 -1.14
CA TYR A 115 8.81 -3.50 0.24
C TYR A 115 8.07 -4.72 0.78
N PHE A 116 7.47 -5.54 -0.08
CA PHE A 116 6.92 -6.82 0.34
C PHE A 116 8.09 -7.76 0.64
N GLY A 117 8.43 -7.94 1.92
CA GLY A 117 9.58 -8.74 2.32
C GLY A 117 9.40 -10.25 2.08
N MET A 118 10.12 -11.02 2.88
CA MET A 118 10.02 -12.48 2.95
C MET A 118 8.95 -12.90 3.97
N ALA A 119 8.48 -14.14 3.90
CA ALA A 119 7.45 -14.71 4.77
C ALA A 119 7.88 -14.72 6.25
N ASN A 120 9.19 -14.74 6.52
CA ASN A 120 9.74 -14.57 7.86
C ASN A 120 9.66 -13.12 8.39
N GLY A 121 9.13 -12.19 7.60
CA GLY A 121 8.90 -10.80 7.98
C GLY A 121 10.08 -9.85 7.73
N LEU A 122 11.20 -10.35 7.21
CA LEU A 122 12.41 -9.57 6.93
C LEU A 122 12.35 -8.90 5.54
N PRO A 123 13.01 -7.72 5.36
CA PRO A 123 13.33 -7.17 4.04
C PRO A 123 14.08 -8.16 3.16
N LEU A 124 13.99 -7.99 1.83
CA LEU A 124 14.68 -8.88 0.88
C LEU A 124 16.20 -8.87 1.06
N ASP A 125 16.77 -7.70 1.31
CA ASP A 125 18.21 -7.45 1.47
C ASP A 125 18.74 -7.69 2.90
N ALA A 126 17.87 -8.02 3.85
CA ALA A 126 18.29 -8.29 5.22
C ALA A 126 19.01 -9.64 5.34
N ALA A 127 20.09 -9.68 6.13
CA ALA A 127 20.76 -10.92 6.47
C ALA A 127 19.78 -11.93 7.09
N GLY A 128 19.71 -13.14 6.52
CA GLY A 128 18.78 -14.19 6.94
C GLY A 128 17.37 -14.09 6.32
N SER A 129 17.12 -13.18 5.37
CA SER A 129 15.83 -13.08 4.68
C SER A 129 15.49 -14.37 3.92
N GLY A 130 16.49 -15.04 3.33
CA GLY A 130 16.31 -16.19 2.45
C GLY A 130 15.85 -15.80 1.04
N TYR A 131 15.96 -14.52 0.66
CA TYR A 131 15.67 -14.08 -0.70
C TYR A 131 16.65 -14.68 -1.70
N ASP A 132 16.12 -15.33 -2.74
CA ASP A 132 16.87 -15.92 -3.84
C ASP A 132 16.46 -15.25 -5.15
N ILE A 133 17.40 -14.62 -5.85
CA ILE A 133 17.15 -13.94 -7.11
C ILE A 133 16.75 -14.90 -8.25
N THR A 134 17.11 -16.18 -8.14
CA THR A 134 16.73 -17.24 -9.10
C THR A 134 15.33 -17.79 -8.82
N ASP A 135 14.78 -17.51 -7.63
CA ASP A 135 13.39 -17.78 -7.28
C ASP A 135 12.75 -16.62 -6.48
N PRO A 136 12.62 -15.44 -7.10
CA PRO A 136 12.38 -14.18 -6.39
C PRO A 136 10.95 -14.04 -5.84
N TRP A 137 10.06 -14.97 -6.19
CA TRP A 137 8.64 -14.92 -5.84
C TRP A 137 8.25 -15.95 -4.79
N SER A 138 9.13 -16.88 -4.42
CA SER A 138 8.88 -17.86 -3.38
C SER A 138 9.06 -17.26 -1.98
N ASN A 139 8.31 -17.79 -1.01
CA ASN A 139 8.43 -17.45 0.41
C ASN A 139 8.38 -15.94 0.71
N ARG A 140 7.54 -15.19 -0.02
CA ARG A 140 7.32 -13.75 0.19
C ARG A 140 6.29 -13.49 1.29
N ASP A 141 6.24 -12.24 1.78
CA ASP A 141 5.14 -11.77 2.64
C ASP A 141 3.79 -12.18 2.03
N PRO A 142 2.84 -12.78 2.78
CA PRO A 142 1.54 -13.21 2.24
C PRO A 142 0.78 -12.13 1.47
N ARG A 143 0.97 -10.85 1.81
CA ARG A 143 0.38 -9.70 1.11
C ARG A 143 0.93 -9.50 -0.30
N PHE A 144 2.14 -9.98 -0.59
CA PHE A 144 2.71 -9.99 -1.95
C PHE A 144 1.76 -10.74 -2.90
N TYR A 145 1.36 -11.95 -2.53
CA TYR A 145 0.52 -12.82 -3.37
C TYR A 145 -0.92 -12.32 -3.54
N LYS A 146 -1.38 -11.42 -2.65
CA LYS A 146 -2.70 -10.78 -2.77
C LYS A 146 -2.65 -9.43 -3.48
N SER A 147 -1.48 -8.79 -3.53
CA SER A 147 -1.33 -7.43 -4.05
C SER A 147 -0.68 -7.38 -5.44
N ILE A 148 0.16 -8.36 -5.76
CA ILE A 148 1.04 -8.35 -6.94
C ILE A 148 0.79 -9.60 -7.79
N VAL A 149 0.69 -9.40 -9.11
CA VAL A 149 0.83 -10.45 -10.11
C VAL A 149 2.29 -10.47 -10.56
N TYR A 150 2.90 -11.66 -10.53
CA TYR A 150 4.26 -11.95 -11.01
C TYR A 150 4.21 -12.99 -12.14
N ASP A 151 5.37 -13.34 -12.70
CA ASP A 151 5.45 -14.28 -13.82
C ASP A 151 4.84 -15.65 -13.47
N GLY A 152 4.08 -16.21 -14.41
CA GLY A 152 3.44 -17.52 -14.26
C GLY A 152 2.13 -17.52 -13.45
N VAL A 153 1.69 -16.38 -12.89
CA VAL A 153 0.40 -16.30 -12.19
C VAL A 153 -0.75 -16.52 -13.17
N ARG A 154 -1.74 -17.32 -12.78
CA ARG A 154 -2.97 -17.52 -13.57
C ARG A 154 -3.84 -16.27 -13.57
N MET A 155 -4.27 -15.87 -14.77
CA MET A 155 -5.05 -14.65 -15.02
C MET A 155 -6.45 -14.94 -15.55
N ILE A 156 -6.70 -16.17 -16.04
CA ILE A 156 -7.99 -16.64 -16.53
C ILE A 156 -8.22 -18.06 -16.00
N ARG A 157 -9.39 -18.30 -15.38
CA ARG A 157 -9.77 -19.63 -14.85
C ARG A 157 -10.19 -20.55 -16.00
N GLY A 158 -11.08 -20.06 -16.86
CA GLY A 158 -11.60 -20.75 -18.03
C GLY A 158 -10.54 -21.09 -19.08
N THR A 159 -11.01 -21.70 -20.17
CA THR A 159 -10.16 -22.18 -21.28
C THR A 159 -10.32 -21.37 -22.57
N GLY A 160 -11.24 -20.39 -22.60
CA GLY A 160 -11.62 -19.65 -23.81
C GLY A 160 -10.54 -18.73 -24.38
N ASN A 161 -9.51 -18.38 -23.61
CA ASN A 161 -8.39 -17.56 -24.07
C ASN A 161 -7.06 -18.12 -23.53
N ALA A 162 -6.47 -19.04 -24.27
CA ALA A 162 -5.23 -19.70 -23.89
C ALA A 162 -4.04 -18.74 -23.86
N ASP A 163 -4.02 -17.76 -24.76
CA ASP A 163 -2.89 -16.84 -24.96
C ASP A 163 -2.60 -15.99 -23.73
N TYR A 164 -3.63 -15.58 -22.97
CA TYR A 164 -3.48 -14.76 -21.76
C TYR A 164 -3.83 -15.50 -20.47
N ARG A 165 -3.91 -16.84 -20.51
CA ARG A 165 -4.29 -17.64 -19.35
C ARG A 165 -3.34 -17.48 -18.16
N PHE A 166 -2.06 -17.25 -18.45
CA PHE A 166 -1.01 -16.99 -17.47
C PHE A 166 -0.30 -15.68 -17.79
N ALA A 167 0.13 -14.98 -16.74
CA ALA A 167 0.94 -13.78 -16.86
C ALA A 167 2.36 -14.15 -17.25
N ASN A 168 2.70 -14.03 -18.54
CA ASN A 168 4.06 -14.15 -19.01
C ASN A 168 4.68 -12.73 -19.02
N LEU A 169 5.45 -12.44 -17.98
CA LEU A 169 6.06 -11.15 -17.66
C LEU A 169 7.57 -11.12 -17.94
N TYR A 170 8.15 -12.23 -18.43
CA TYR A 170 9.50 -12.25 -18.99
C TYR A 170 9.61 -11.35 -20.23
N ASN A 171 10.84 -11.07 -20.67
CA ASN A 171 11.11 -10.25 -21.85
C ASN A 171 10.40 -10.81 -23.10
N GLY A 172 9.48 -10.03 -23.69
CA GLY A 172 8.68 -10.48 -24.85
C GLY A 172 7.48 -11.36 -24.49
N GLY A 173 7.17 -11.54 -23.21
CA GLY A 173 5.99 -12.26 -22.76
C GLY A 173 4.67 -11.55 -23.09
N ASN A 174 3.58 -12.33 -23.14
CA ASN A 174 2.23 -11.90 -23.55
C ASN A 174 1.67 -10.69 -22.76
N LEU A 175 2.07 -10.49 -21.50
CA LEU A 175 1.61 -9.41 -20.64
C LEU A 175 2.77 -8.48 -20.27
N ARG A 176 3.91 -8.58 -20.95
CA ARG A 176 5.05 -7.64 -20.88
C ARG A 176 4.95 -6.62 -22.03
N LEU A 177 3.90 -5.79 -22.01
CA LEU A 177 3.55 -4.89 -23.11
C LEU A 177 3.59 -3.42 -22.66
N GLU A 178 4.26 -2.57 -23.44
CA GLU A 178 4.50 -1.16 -23.08
C GLU A 178 3.21 -0.34 -22.94
N ASN A 179 2.24 -0.56 -23.83
CA ASN A 179 1.04 0.27 -23.95
C ASN A 179 -0.25 -0.41 -23.48
N THR A 180 -0.20 -1.70 -23.16
CA THR A 180 -1.42 -2.48 -22.87
C THR A 180 -1.27 -3.44 -21.70
N ALA A 181 -0.09 -3.59 -21.09
CA ALA A 181 0.10 -4.48 -19.94
C ALA A 181 1.33 -4.07 -19.11
N SER A 182 2.11 -5.03 -18.60
CA SER A 182 3.16 -4.75 -17.62
C SER A 182 4.36 -4.02 -18.20
N ARG A 183 4.63 -2.83 -17.64
CA ARG A 183 5.86 -2.06 -17.89
C ARG A 183 6.98 -2.36 -16.88
N SER A 184 6.66 -3.00 -15.76
CA SER A 184 7.62 -3.21 -14.66
C SER A 184 8.07 -4.65 -14.40
N GLY A 185 7.43 -5.63 -15.04
CA GLY A 185 7.60 -7.06 -14.75
C GLY A 185 6.61 -7.54 -13.67
N TYR A 186 5.68 -6.66 -13.29
CA TYR A 186 4.61 -6.91 -12.35
C TYR A 186 3.29 -6.28 -12.84
N LEU A 187 2.16 -6.85 -12.41
CA LEU A 187 0.83 -6.22 -12.52
C LEU A 187 0.20 -6.13 -11.12
N LEU A 188 -0.83 -5.29 -10.99
CA LEU A 188 -1.57 -5.15 -9.75
C LEU A 188 -2.62 -6.27 -9.58
N ARG A 189 -2.71 -6.87 -8.38
CA ARG A 189 -3.73 -7.87 -8.00
C ARG A 189 -4.68 -7.38 -6.91
N LYS A 190 -4.28 -6.39 -6.10
CA LYS A 190 -4.95 -6.04 -4.83
C LYS A 190 -6.46 -5.77 -4.95
N PHE A 191 -6.94 -5.29 -6.08
CA PHE A 191 -8.33 -4.84 -6.23
C PHE A 191 -9.18 -5.73 -7.12
N THR A 192 -8.60 -6.77 -7.71
CA THR A 192 -9.26 -7.64 -8.68
C THR A 192 -8.87 -9.09 -8.46
N THR A 193 -9.64 -10.00 -9.04
CA THR A 193 -9.36 -11.44 -8.98
C THR A 193 -8.92 -11.95 -10.35
N GLU A 194 -8.46 -13.20 -10.41
CA GLU A 194 -8.24 -13.90 -11.69
C GLU A 194 -9.54 -14.12 -12.49
N GLY A 195 -10.73 -13.91 -11.91
CA GLY A 195 -12.00 -14.01 -12.65
C GLY A 195 -12.43 -12.71 -13.30
N CYS A 196 -11.80 -11.57 -12.94
CA CYS A 196 -12.10 -10.27 -13.53
C CYS A 196 -11.41 -10.14 -14.90
N ASN A 197 -12.00 -10.76 -15.91
CA ASN A 197 -11.54 -10.73 -17.29
C ASN A 197 -12.70 -11.04 -18.26
N SER A 198 -12.48 -10.87 -19.56
CA SER A 198 -13.49 -11.08 -20.62
C SER A 198 -13.95 -12.53 -20.81
N THR A 199 -13.21 -13.51 -20.28
CA THR A 199 -13.55 -14.94 -20.39
C THR A 199 -14.40 -15.40 -19.22
N ASP A 200 -14.01 -15.06 -17.99
CA ASP A 200 -14.68 -15.52 -16.77
C ASP A 200 -15.80 -14.56 -16.31
N ASN A 201 -15.79 -13.32 -16.78
CA ASN A 201 -16.85 -12.32 -16.60
C ASN A 201 -17.21 -11.98 -15.13
N GLU A 202 -16.35 -12.32 -14.15
CA GLU A 202 -16.57 -12.04 -12.71
C GLU A 202 -16.58 -10.54 -12.40
N TRP A 203 -16.02 -9.72 -13.31
CA TRP A 203 -16.01 -8.26 -13.19
C TRP A 203 -17.41 -7.63 -13.09
N ASN A 204 -18.48 -8.33 -13.48
CA ASN A 204 -19.86 -7.84 -13.39
C ASN A 204 -20.44 -8.03 -11.99
N ASN A 205 -19.77 -8.84 -11.17
CA ASN A 205 -20.19 -9.18 -9.81
C ASN A 205 -19.22 -8.62 -8.76
N ILE A 206 -18.17 -7.91 -9.16
CA ILE A 206 -17.22 -7.29 -8.22
C ILE A 206 -17.69 -5.88 -7.84
N ASN A 207 -17.57 -5.55 -6.56
CA ASN A 207 -17.78 -4.20 -6.05
C ASN A 207 -16.50 -3.70 -5.41
N ILE A 208 -15.93 -2.60 -5.91
CA ILE A 208 -14.70 -1.99 -5.35
C ILE A 208 -15.04 -0.64 -4.72
N ILE A 209 -14.69 -0.47 -3.45
CA ILE A 209 -14.75 0.80 -2.72
C ILE A 209 -13.48 0.93 -1.90
N LEU A 210 -12.71 1.99 -2.14
CA LEU A 210 -11.53 2.27 -1.33
C LEU A 210 -11.95 3.01 -0.05
N PRO A 211 -11.61 2.50 1.14
CA PRO A 211 -11.91 3.18 2.40
C PRO A 211 -11.04 4.43 2.53
N TYR A 212 -11.60 5.48 3.13
CA TYR A 212 -10.83 6.67 3.53
C TYR A 212 -10.04 6.44 4.81
N LEU A 213 -10.61 5.64 5.73
CA LEU A 213 -9.96 5.26 6.98
C LEU A 213 -10.40 3.86 7.38
N ARG A 214 -9.43 3.02 7.73
CA ARG A 214 -9.64 1.67 8.27
C ARG A 214 -8.73 1.40 9.46
N LEU A 215 -9.11 0.43 10.29
CA LEU A 215 -8.49 0.23 11.60
C LEU A 215 -6.99 -0.10 11.52
N ALA A 216 -6.53 -0.76 10.46
CA ALA A 216 -5.10 -0.97 10.27
C ALA A 216 -4.31 0.33 10.10
N ASP A 217 -4.85 1.33 9.40
CA ASP A 217 -4.21 2.65 9.29
C ASP A 217 -4.19 3.34 10.65
N VAL A 218 -5.25 3.22 11.44
CA VAL A 218 -5.31 3.74 12.83
C VAL A 218 -4.21 3.11 13.70
N TYR A 219 -4.02 1.79 13.67
CA TYR A 219 -2.94 1.13 14.41
C TYR A 219 -1.56 1.63 13.99
N LEU A 220 -1.31 1.80 12.69
CA LEU A 220 -0.01 2.25 12.20
C LEU A 220 0.22 3.75 12.46
N MET A 221 -0.82 4.58 12.41
CA MET A 221 -0.74 5.99 12.83
C MET A 221 -0.56 6.14 14.35
N TYR A 222 -1.21 5.27 15.14
CA TYR A 222 -0.98 5.17 16.59
C TYR A 222 0.47 4.83 16.91
N ALA A 223 1.02 3.79 16.28
CA ALA A 223 2.41 3.40 16.47
C ALA A 223 3.37 4.56 16.19
N GLU A 224 3.15 5.30 15.10
CA GLU A 224 3.95 6.48 14.75
C GLU A 224 3.83 7.59 15.81
N ALA A 225 2.60 7.92 16.20
CA ALA A 225 2.31 8.96 17.18
C ALA A 225 2.93 8.63 18.55
N VAL A 226 2.83 7.38 19.00
CA VAL A 226 3.43 6.93 20.26
C VAL A 226 4.95 6.95 20.20
N LEU A 227 5.54 6.44 19.12
CA LEU A 227 7.00 6.42 18.93
C LEU A 227 7.60 7.82 19.05
N HIS A 228 6.97 8.80 18.40
CA HIS A 228 7.46 10.18 18.39
C HIS A 228 7.03 11.00 19.61
N GLY A 229 5.87 10.72 20.21
CA GLY A 229 5.40 11.37 21.43
C GLY A 229 6.11 10.90 22.71
N TYR A 230 6.45 9.61 22.79
CA TYR A 230 6.87 8.92 24.03
C TYR A 230 8.20 8.17 23.91
N GLY A 231 8.81 8.12 22.73
CA GLY A 231 10.26 7.93 22.60
C GLY A 231 10.74 6.60 22.02
N THR A 232 10.12 5.46 22.35
CA THR A 232 10.65 4.13 21.98
C THR A 232 9.57 3.22 21.41
N PRO A 233 9.93 2.13 20.71
CA PRO A 233 8.97 1.12 20.26
C PRO A 233 8.19 0.47 21.42
N GLN A 234 8.78 0.43 22.62
CA GLN A 234 8.18 -0.11 23.84
C GLN A 234 7.32 0.90 24.59
N SER A 235 7.30 2.17 24.16
CA SER A 235 6.43 3.18 24.73
C SER A 235 4.96 2.90 24.38
N SER A 236 4.05 3.30 25.25
CA SER A 236 2.59 3.26 25.05
C SER A 236 1.97 4.58 25.52
N HIS A 237 0.74 4.85 25.09
CA HIS A 237 -0.09 5.93 25.64
C HIS A 237 -1.27 5.34 26.43
N ASP A 238 -1.52 5.89 27.63
CA ASP A 238 -2.64 5.54 28.50
C ASP A 238 -2.79 4.03 28.75
N GLY A 239 -1.63 3.36 28.91
CA GLY A 239 -1.53 1.93 29.22
C GLY A 239 -2.16 0.99 28.18
N TYR A 240 -2.41 1.44 26.94
CA TYR A 240 -3.13 0.64 25.94
C TYR A 240 -2.28 -0.48 25.35
N ILE A 241 -1.46 -0.20 24.33
CA ILE A 241 -0.48 -1.14 23.76
C ILE A 241 0.78 -0.37 23.36
N THR A 242 1.91 -1.05 23.20
CA THR A 242 3.13 -0.38 22.74
C THR A 242 3.05 -0.02 21.25
N ALA A 243 3.89 0.91 20.78
CA ALA A 243 4.02 1.19 19.36
C ALA A 243 4.41 -0.06 18.56
N LEU A 244 5.28 -0.91 19.11
CA LEU A 244 5.68 -2.20 18.55
C LEU A 244 4.50 -3.17 18.46
N ASP A 245 3.68 -3.29 19.52
CA ASP A 245 2.53 -4.19 19.53
C ASP A 245 1.47 -3.77 18.52
N ALA A 246 1.27 -2.47 18.32
CA ALA A 246 0.36 -1.96 17.29
C ALA A 246 0.77 -2.38 15.88
N VAL A 247 2.07 -2.33 15.56
CA VAL A 247 2.61 -2.85 14.29
C VAL A 247 2.46 -4.37 14.20
N ASN A 248 2.81 -5.08 15.28
CA ASN A 248 2.72 -6.54 15.33
C ASN A 248 1.30 -7.06 15.21
N ARG A 249 0.28 -6.28 15.62
CA ARG A 249 -1.13 -6.63 15.43
C ARG A 249 -1.47 -6.78 13.95
N ILE A 250 -0.97 -5.87 13.11
CA ILE A 250 -1.19 -5.88 11.66
C ILE A 250 -0.43 -7.03 11.01
N ARG A 251 0.82 -7.24 11.42
CA ARG A 251 1.67 -8.35 10.94
C ARG A 251 1.07 -9.70 11.26
N ALA A 252 0.62 -9.89 12.50
CA ALA A 252 -0.03 -11.12 12.95
C ALA A 252 -1.31 -11.41 12.14
N ARG A 253 -2.14 -10.39 11.88
CA ARG A 253 -3.32 -10.54 11.02
C ARG A 253 -2.91 -11.03 9.62
N ALA A 254 -1.83 -10.50 9.06
CA ALA A 254 -1.33 -10.91 7.74
C ALA A 254 -0.57 -12.25 7.72
N GLY A 255 -0.42 -12.93 8.86
CA GLY A 255 0.38 -14.15 8.97
C GLY A 255 1.89 -13.91 8.88
N VAL A 256 2.35 -12.71 9.21
CA VAL A 256 3.76 -12.31 9.20
C VAL A 256 4.30 -12.29 10.64
N PRO A 257 5.50 -12.83 10.91
CA PRO A 257 6.11 -12.78 12.24
C PRO A 257 6.22 -11.35 12.79
N PRO A 258 6.32 -11.17 14.12
CA PRO A 258 6.60 -9.88 14.73
C PRO A 258 7.82 -9.17 14.13
N VAL A 259 7.91 -7.85 14.29
CA VAL A 259 9.10 -7.08 13.88
C VAL A 259 10.34 -7.68 14.54
N ASP A 260 11.35 -7.99 13.72
CA ASP A 260 12.61 -8.59 14.19
C ASP A 260 13.32 -7.66 15.17
N ALA A 261 13.93 -8.23 16.21
CA ALA A 261 14.58 -7.49 17.29
C ALA A 261 15.68 -6.52 16.79
N ARG A 262 16.29 -6.79 15.63
CA ARG A 262 17.28 -5.89 15.02
C ARG A 262 16.72 -4.50 14.71
N TYR A 263 15.40 -4.37 14.58
CA TYR A 263 14.75 -3.11 14.27
C TYR A 263 14.07 -2.46 15.47
N THR A 264 14.08 -3.08 16.64
CA THR A 264 13.39 -2.54 17.83
C THR A 264 14.34 -1.86 18.82
N GLY A 265 15.64 -1.88 18.55
CA GLY A 265 16.68 -1.28 19.41
C GLY A 265 16.83 0.24 19.28
N SER A 266 16.23 0.87 18.27
CA SER A 266 16.25 2.33 18.13
C SER A 266 14.98 2.87 17.49
N LYS A 267 14.71 4.15 17.74
CA LYS A 267 13.58 4.87 17.12
C LYS A 267 13.67 4.85 15.59
N ASP A 268 14.84 5.11 15.03
CA ASP A 268 15.01 5.22 13.58
C ASP A 268 14.89 3.86 12.87
N ALA A 269 15.46 2.81 13.46
CA ALA A 269 15.32 1.46 12.91
C ALA A 269 13.85 1.01 12.91
N PHE A 270 13.14 1.25 14.02
CA PHE A 270 11.72 0.90 14.11
C PHE A 270 10.85 1.76 13.19
N MET A 271 11.18 3.05 13.04
CA MET A 271 10.49 3.92 12.09
C MET A 271 10.65 3.42 10.65
N GLY A 272 11.85 2.94 10.27
CA GLY A 272 12.08 2.32 8.96
C GLY A 272 11.16 1.11 8.71
N GLU A 273 10.99 0.25 9.72
CA GLU A 273 10.04 -0.87 9.66
C GLU A 273 8.59 -0.41 9.58
N LEU A 274 8.19 0.57 10.40
CA LEU A 274 6.85 1.13 10.39
C LEU A 274 6.50 1.74 9.03
N MET A 275 7.44 2.45 8.39
CA MET A 275 7.29 2.99 7.04
C MET A 275 7.14 1.88 5.99
N ARG A 276 7.81 0.73 6.16
CA ARG A 276 7.64 -0.45 5.29
C ARG A 276 6.30 -1.13 5.53
N GLU A 277 5.91 -1.33 6.78
CA GLU A 277 4.63 -1.94 7.14
C GLU A 277 3.46 -1.14 6.56
N ARG A 278 3.50 0.19 6.67
CA ARG A 278 2.53 1.08 5.99
C ARG A 278 2.55 0.92 4.48
N ALA A 279 3.73 0.81 3.86
CA ALA A 279 3.85 0.63 2.40
C ALA A 279 3.21 -0.69 1.92
N VAL A 280 3.33 -1.75 2.72
CA VAL A 280 2.81 -3.08 2.39
C VAL A 280 1.31 -3.20 2.70
N GLU A 281 0.91 -2.85 3.92
CA GLU A 281 -0.47 -2.97 4.39
C GLU A 281 -1.40 -2.08 3.56
N LEU A 282 -1.03 -0.81 3.36
CA LEU A 282 -1.85 0.20 2.70
C LEU A 282 -1.49 0.37 1.21
N ALA A 283 -0.86 -0.65 0.62
CA ALA A 283 -0.36 -0.58 -0.75
C ALA A 283 -1.46 -0.17 -1.74
N PHE A 284 -1.17 0.82 -2.59
CA PHE A 284 -2.05 1.29 -3.66
C PHE A 284 -3.39 1.90 -3.21
N GLU A 285 -3.60 2.16 -1.91
CA GLU A 285 -4.81 2.79 -1.36
C GLU A 285 -4.73 4.34 -1.35
N GLY A 286 -3.85 4.95 -2.17
CA GLY A 286 -3.72 6.40 -2.29
C GLY A 286 -2.88 7.09 -1.21
N LEU A 287 -2.35 6.37 -0.22
CA LEU A 287 -1.69 6.98 0.95
C LEU A 287 -0.19 7.26 0.79
N ARG A 288 0.53 6.48 -0.04
CA ARG A 288 2.00 6.51 -0.08
C ARG A 288 2.59 7.88 -0.39
N TRP A 289 1.98 8.63 -1.31
CA TRP A 289 2.44 9.98 -1.66
C TRP A 289 2.37 10.92 -0.45
N HIS A 290 1.26 10.90 0.28
CA HIS A 290 1.05 11.72 1.46
C HIS A 290 2.00 11.33 2.60
N ASP A 291 2.25 10.04 2.78
CA ASP A 291 3.19 9.50 3.77
C ASP A 291 4.64 9.97 3.50
N LEU A 292 5.15 9.78 2.27
CA LEU A 292 6.50 10.22 1.92
C LEU A 292 6.67 11.73 2.04
N ARG A 293 5.62 12.47 1.71
CA ARG A 293 5.60 13.93 1.78
C ARG A 293 5.61 14.42 3.23
N ARG A 294 4.72 13.91 4.09
CA ARG A 294 4.62 14.35 5.49
C ARG A 294 5.85 13.96 6.32
N TRP A 295 6.46 12.81 6.04
CA TRP A 295 7.74 12.42 6.63
C TRP A 295 8.92 13.25 6.11
N ASN A 296 8.70 14.11 5.11
CA ASN A 296 9.70 14.95 4.48
C ASN A 296 10.84 14.15 3.81
N VAL A 297 10.53 12.95 3.31
CA VAL A 297 11.50 12.03 2.68
C VAL A 297 11.28 11.89 1.17
N ALA A 298 10.21 12.44 0.61
CA ALA A 298 9.87 12.30 -0.82
C ALA A 298 11.00 12.73 -1.79
N GLY A 299 11.91 13.60 -1.35
CA GLY A 299 13.08 14.04 -2.11
C GLY A 299 14.25 13.04 -2.16
N GLU A 300 14.24 12.00 -1.32
CA GLU A 300 15.31 11.00 -1.29
C GLU A 300 15.34 10.16 -2.57
N LYS A 301 16.55 9.81 -3.00
CA LYS A 301 16.80 9.10 -4.27
C LYS A 301 15.96 7.82 -4.41
N LYS A 302 15.91 6.98 -3.37
CA LYS A 302 15.16 5.71 -3.36
C LYS A 302 13.65 5.87 -3.59
N TYR A 303 13.06 7.03 -3.26
CA TYR A 303 11.64 7.30 -3.49
C TYR A 303 11.36 7.99 -4.82
N LYS A 304 12.36 8.68 -5.40
CA LYS A 304 12.29 9.31 -6.71
C LYS A 304 12.52 8.32 -7.86
N GLU A 305 13.41 7.35 -7.65
CA GLU A 305 13.67 6.30 -8.62
C GLU A 305 12.46 5.36 -8.76
N LYS A 306 12.20 4.94 -10.00
CA LYS A 306 11.28 3.86 -10.34
C LYS A 306 12.06 2.85 -11.14
N THR A 307 11.96 1.59 -10.73
CA THR A 307 12.68 0.49 -11.35
C THR A 307 11.71 -0.52 -11.97
N VAL A 308 12.26 -1.35 -12.84
CA VAL A 308 11.60 -2.50 -13.47
C VAL A 308 12.51 -3.70 -13.37
N ILE A 309 11.93 -4.90 -13.34
CA ILE A 309 12.71 -6.14 -13.55
C ILE A 309 12.67 -6.55 -15.02
N ASP A 310 13.79 -7.02 -15.53
CA ASP A 310 13.92 -7.67 -16.84
C ASP A 310 14.57 -9.04 -16.63
N PHE A 311 14.05 -10.06 -17.31
CA PHE A 311 14.51 -11.44 -17.18
C PHE A 311 14.01 -12.27 -18.36
N ASP A 312 14.71 -13.36 -18.66
CA ASP A 312 14.24 -14.39 -19.58
C ASP A 312 13.68 -15.57 -18.78
N ARG A 313 12.81 -16.37 -19.39
CA ARG A 313 12.26 -17.55 -18.73
C ARG A 313 13.17 -18.75 -18.97
N GLY A 314 13.77 -19.26 -17.90
CA GLY A 314 14.58 -20.46 -17.88
C GLY A 314 13.79 -21.74 -17.57
N PRO A 315 14.51 -22.85 -17.32
CA PRO A 315 13.91 -24.14 -16.99
C PRO A 315 12.94 -24.06 -15.81
N GLY A 316 11.85 -24.84 -15.87
CA GLY A 316 10.83 -24.87 -14.81
C GLY A 316 10.04 -23.57 -14.63
N GLY A 317 10.15 -22.61 -15.57
CA GLY A 317 9.47 -21.32 -15.50
C GLY A 317 10.13 -20.30 -14.57
N LYS A 318 11.35 -20.58 -14.08
CA LYS A 318 12.12 -19.66 -13.23
C LYS A 318 12.83 -18.60 -14.05
N PRO A 319 13.04 -17.39 -13.50
CA PRO A 319 13.75 -16.34 -14.21
C PRO A 319 15.25 -16.68 -14.33
N VAL A 320 15.83 -16.35 -15.48
CA VAL A 320 17.28 -16.29 -15.67
C VAL A 320 17.66 -14.88 -16.14
N ASN A 321 18.90 -14.49 -15.88
CA ASN A 321 19.40 -13.14 -16.19
C ASN A 321 18.53 -12.03 -15.58
N LEU A 322 17.93 -12.27 -14.41
CA LEU A 322 17.08 -11.29 -13.77
C LEU A 322 17.92 -10.08 -13.35
N THR A 323 17.50 -8.91 -13.80
CA THR A 323 18.10 -7.63 -13.43
C THR A 323 17.01 -6.65 -13.04
N GLU A 324 17.30 -5.79 -12.06
CA GLU A 324 16.47 -4.64 -11.74
C GLU A 324 17.19 -3.37 -12.24
N ARG A 325 16.50 -2.55 -13.04
CA ARG A 325 17.07 -1.29 -13.56
C ARG A 325 16.17 -0.10 -13.34
N VAL A 326 16.78 1.07 -13.16
CA VAL A 326 16.08 2.35 -13.07
C VAL A 326 15.57 2.76 -14.45
N VAL A 327 14.27 3.06 -14.56
CA VAL A 327 13.65 3.57 -15.79
C VAL A 327 13.37 5.06 -15.75
N VAL A 328 13.15 5.62 -14.55
CA VAL A 328 12.95 7.05 -14.39
C VAL A 328 13.38 7.47 -12.99
N THR A 329 14.07 8.59 -12.90
CA THR A 329 14.26 9.35 -11.66
C THR A 329 13.33 10.54 -11.71
N ARG A 330 12.29 10.54 -10.88
CA ARG A 330 11.33 11.65 -10.82
C ARG A 330 11.98 12.87 -10.18
N VAL A 331 11.59 14.07 -10.62
CA VAL A 331 11.99 15.32 -9.98
C VAL A 331 11.08 15.55 -8.78
N PHE A 332 11.69 15.85 -7.63
CA PHE A 332 11.00 16.33 -6.43
C PHE A 332 11.85 17.44 -5.82
N GLU A 333 11.25 18.61 -5.67
CA GLU A 333 11.87 19.87 -5.24
C GLU A 333 11.01 20.42 -4.10
N ALA A 334 11.49 21.44 -3.38
CA ALA A 334 10.73 22.04 -2.28
C ALA A 334 9.31 22.48 -2.70
N LYS A 335 9.14 23.07 -3.90
CA LYS A 335 7.82 23.44 -4.43
C LYS A 335 6.86 22.26 -4.61
N HIS A 336 7.38 21.06 -4.88
CA HIS A 336 6.58 19.84 -5.08
C HIS A 336 5.99 19.27 -3.77
N LYS A 337 6.33 19.87 -2.61
CA LYS A 337 5.62 19.63 -1.36
C LYS A 337 4.16 20.09 -1.43
N TRP A 338 3.83 21.05 -2.29
CA TRP A 338 2.45 21.53 -2.49
C TRP A 338 2.09 21.53 -3.96
N LEU A 339 0.82 21.24 -4.27
CA LEU A 339 0.34 21.41 -5.64
C LEU A 339 0.14 22.91 -5.92
N PRO A 340 0.42 23.39 -7.14
CA PRO A 340 0.12 24.77 -7.48
C PRO A 340 -1.38 25.02 -7.36
N LEU A 341 -1.75 26.17 -6.81
CA LEU A 341 -3.10 26.69 -6.86
C LEU A 341 -3.39 27.16 -8.30
N PRO A 342 -4.62 26.96 -8.83
CA PRO A 342 -4.97 27.45 -10.14
C PRO A 342 -4.81 28.98 -10.26
N ASN A 343 -4.16 29.47 -11.32
CA ASN A 343 -3.89 30.91 -11.50
C ASN A 343 -5.15 31.78 -11.49
N ASN A 344 -6.27 31.25 -11.98
CA ASN A 344 -7.55 31.97 -11.95
C ASN A 344 -8.13 32.12 -10.54
N GLN A 345 -7.62 31.41 -9.53
CA GLN A 345 -7.95 31.60 -8.12
C GLN A 345 -7.00 32.60 -7.46
N THR A 346 -5.69 32.47 -7.69
CA THR A 346 -4.68 33.38 -7.11
C THR A 346 -4.78 34.81 -7.64
N ASN A 347 -5.31 34.99 -8.85
CA ASN A 347 -5.47 36.32 -9.45
C ASN A 347 -6.77 37.05 -9.03
N LEU A 348 -7.66 36.42 -8.25
CA LEU A 348 -8.92 37.05 -7.82
C LEU A 348 -8.70 38.17 -6.81
N TYR A 349 -7.75 38.00 -5.89
CA TYR A 349 -7.48 38.96 -4.82
C TYR A 349 -5.97 39.02 -4.51
N PRO A 350 -5.36 40.22 -4.40
CA PRO A 350 -3.91 40.35 -4.15
C PRO A 350 -3.38 39.65 -2.90
N ALA A 351 -4.25 39.37 -1.92
CA ALA A 351 -3.88 38.72 -0.66
C ALA A 351 -3.86 37.18 -0.73
N PHE A 352 -4.36 36.56 -1.81
CA PHE A 352 -4.39 35.12 -1.97
C PHE A 352 -3.25 34.66 -2.90
N GLY A 353 -2.04 34.57 -2.32
CA GLY A 353 -0.83 34.19 -3.04
C GLY A 353 -0.74 32.71 -3.39
N GLN A 354 0.26 32.37 -4.20
CA GLN A 354 0.57 31.01 -4.61
C GLN A 354 1.28 30.21 -3.50
N ASN A 355 1.20 28.88 -3.55
CA ASN A 355 2.02 28.00 -2.73
C ASN A 355 3.53 28.24 -2.98
N PRO A 356 4.39 28.06 -1.96
CA PRO A 356 5.82 28.38 -2.07
C PRO A 356 6.51 27.74 -3.29
N GLY A 357 7.15 28.57 -4.11
CA GLY A 357 7.96 28.17 -5.26
C GLY A 357 7.19 27.88 -6.55
N TRP A 358 5.88 28.13 -6.60
CA TRP A 358 5.03 28.00 -7.79
C TRP A 358 4.66 29.33 -8.42
#